data_AF-A0A849FR82-F1
#
_entry.id   AF-A0A849FR82-F1
#
_cell.length_a   1.000
_cell.length_b   1.000
_cell.length_c   1.000
_cell.angle_alpha   90.00
_cell.angle_beta   90.00
_cell.angle_gamma   90.00
#
_symmetry.space_group_name_H-M   'P 1'
#
loop_
_entity.id
_entity.type
_entity.pdbx_description
1 polymer ?
#
loop_
_entity_poly.entity_id
_entity_poly.type
_entity_poly.pdbx_seq_one_letter_code
_entity_poly.pdbx_strand_id
1 'polypeptide(L)'
;FAPFVGVFLARISRGRTIREYVLGAMIVPAIMCFVWFAIVGGTAIDLELNGAANGAITGAGQSDQLFAMLAVILSENLAWMMSILIVVLLLTYLVTSADSAVLIINTINAAGDEGPKARPHILFWGAALALVVGGLIVAGGLGAIQTAMVIGALPFSFVMVLMGIALVKAIIRDGHREKNGIQSTIAEPAE
;
A
#
# COMPACT_ATOMS: atom_id res chain seq x y z
N PHE A 1 3.79 0.86 -5.36
CA PHE A 1 2.45 0.88 -4.73
C PHE A 1 1.33 0.84 -5.77
N ALA A 2 1.12 1.89 -6.58
CA ALA A 2 -0.06 1.99 -7.45
C ALA A 2 -0.27 0.83 -8.46
N PRO A 3 0.76 0.29 -9.15
CA PRO A 3 0.55 -0.83 -10.07
C PRO A 3 0.15 -2.12 -9.35
N PHE A 4 0.82 -2.37 -8.22
CA PHE A 4 0.57 -3.53 -7.39
C PHE A 4 -0.89 -3.54 -6.89
N VAL A 5 -1.30 -2.45 -6.24
CA VAL A 5 -2.66 -2.31 -5.70
C VAL A 5 -3.70 -2.29 -6.82
N GLY A 6 -3.38 -1.66 -7.97
CA GLY A 6 -4.28 -1.58 -9.12
C GLY A 6 -4.65 -2.94 -9.70
N VAL A 7 -3.68 -3.85 -9.88
CA VAL A 7 -3.95 -5.21 -10.38
C VAL A 7 -4.73 -6.02 -9.36
N PHE A 8 -4.39 -5.92 -8.07
CA PHE A 8 -5.15 -6.58 -7.00
C PHE A 8 -6.62 -6.13 -6.98
N LEU A 9 -6.84 -4.82 -6.97
CA LEU A 9 -8.18 -4.22 -7.01
C LEU A 9 -8.95 -4.61 -8.27
N ALA A 10 -8.28 -4.67 -9.44
CA ALA A 10 -8.90 -5.10 -10.69
C ALA A 10 -9.37 -6.57 -10.61
N ARG A 11 -8.57 -7.48 -10.05
CA ARG A 11 -8.90 -8.91 -9.92
C ARG A 11 -10.14 -9.13 -9.06
N ILE A 12 -10.24 -8.45 -7.91
CA ILE A 12 -11.37 -8.61 -6.98
C ILE A 12 -12.61 -7.80 -7.38
N SER A 13 -12.50 -6.95 -8.41
CA SER A 13 -13.60 -6.07 -8.87
C SER A 13 -14.22 -6.53 -10.18
N ARG A 14 -13.97 -7.77 -10.61
CA ARG A 14 -14.58 -8.36 -11.81
C ARG A 14 -16.12 -8.29 -11.70
N GLY A 15 -16.76 -7.77 -12.74
CA GLY A 15 -18.22 -7.65 -12.83
C GLY A 15 -18.83 -6.40 -12.15
N ARG A 16 -18.04 -5.54 -11.51
CA ARG A 16 -18.53 -4.28 -10.94
C ARG A 16 -18.56 -3.16 -11.98
N THR A 17 -19.50 -2.23 -11.85
CA THR A 17 -19.48 -1.00 -12.65
C THR A 17 -18.29 -0.12 -12.25
N ILE A 18 -17.83 0.73 -13.17
CA ILE A 18 -16.75 1.71 -12.89
C ILE A 18 -17.11 2.59 -11.68
N ARG A 19 -18.39 2.97 -11.54
CA ARG A 19 -18.86 3.81 -10.43
C ARG A 19 -18.75 3.08 -9.09
N GLU A 20 -19.23 1.85 -8.99
CA GLU A 20 -19.14 1.04 -7.76
C GLU A 20 -17.68 0.77 -7.40
N TYR A 21 -16.85 0.48 -8.40
CA TYR A 21 -15.42 0.29 -8.23
C TYR A 21 -14.75 1.53 -7.63
N VAL A 22 -14.93 2.71 -8.25
CA VAL A 22 -14.28 3.95 -7.82
C VAL A 22 -14.74 4.35 -6.42
N LEU A 23 -16.06 4.32 -6.17
CA LEU A 23 -16.60 4.67 -4.85
C LEU A 23 -16.13 3.69 -3.76
N GLY A 24 -16.18 2.39 -4.02
CA GLY A 24 -15.72 1.38 -3.08
C GLY A 24 -14.22 1.47 -2.79
N ALA A 25 -13.40 1.62 -3.83
CA ALA A 25 -11.95 1.72 -3.72
C ALA A 25 -11.48 3.01 -3.03
N MET A 26 -12.27 4.09 -3.08
CA MET A 26 -11.94 5.35 -2.40
C MET A 26 -12.49 5.41 -0.98
N ILE A 27 -13.78 5.11 -0.78
CA ILE A 27 -14.48 5.38 0.48
C ILE A 27 -14.04 4.40 1.57
N VAL A 28 -13.97 3.10 1.27
CA VAL A 28 -13.70 2.07 2.28
C VAL A 28 -12.31 2.27 2.92
N PRO A 29 -11.21 2.45 2.16
CA PRO A 29 -9.91 2.69 2.75
C PRO A 29 -9.83 4.06 3.45
N ALA A 30 -10.48 5.09 2.91
CA ALA A 30 -10.48 6.42 3.52
C ALA A 30 -11.13 6.43 4.92
N ILE A 31 -12.27 5.74 5.08
CA ILE A 31 -12.94 5.62 6.39
C ILE A 31 -12.06 4.84 7.37
N MET A 32 -11.43 3.74 6.93
CA MET A 32 -10.52 2.97 7.78
C MET A 32 -9.34 3.82 8.26
N CYS A 33 -8.70 4.57 7.35
CA CYS A 33 -7.63 5.50 7.70
C CYS A 33 -8.13 6.60 8.64
N PHE A 34 -9.30 7.18 8.37
CA PHE A 34 -9.89 8.22 9.21
C PHE A 34 -10.11 7.72 10.64
N VAL A 35 -10.73 6.55 10.81
CA VAL A 35 -10.97 5.95 12.13
C VAL A 35 -9.65 5.68 12.85
N TRP A 36 -8.66 5.12 12.14
CA TRP A 36 -7.35 4.86 12.72
C TRP A 36 -6.64 6.14 13.20
N PHE A 37 -6.57 7.17 12.35
CA PHE A 37 -5.94 8.44 12.72
C PHE A 37 -6.70 9.19 13.79
N ALA A 38 -8.03 9.17 13.75
CA ALA A 38 -8.87 9.82 14.76
C ALA A 38 -8.68 9.18 16.14
N ILE A 39 -8.60 7.85 16.21
CA ILE A 39 -8.40 7.14 17.48
C ILE A 39 -6.94 7.26 17.92
N VAL A 40 -5.99 6.76 17.14
CA VAL A 40 -4.58 6.63 17.57
C VAL A 40 -3.88 7.98 17.55
N GLY A 41 -3.99 8.72 16.44
CA GLY A 41 -3.38 10.05 16.30
C GLY A 41 -4.07 11.09 17.18
N GLY A 42 -5.40 11.07 17.24
CA GLY A 42 -6.17 11.95 18.13
C GLY A 42 -5.83 11.74 19.60
N THR A 43 -5.71 10.47 20.05
CA THR A 43 -5.28 10.17 21.43
C THR A 43 -3.86 10.67 21.70
N ALA A 44 -2.92 10.44 20.78
CA ALA A 44 -1.55 10.92 20.94
C ALA A 44 -1.47 12.46 21.08
N ILE A 45 -2.25 13.19 20.27
CA ILE A 45 -2.35 14.65 20.33
C ILE A 45 -2.99 15.10 21.65
N ASP A 46 -4.10 14.47 22.06
CA ASP A 46 -4.80 14.82 23.29
C ASP A 46 -3.88 14.69 24.52
N LEU A 47 -3.14 13.57 24.62
CA LEU A 47 -2.19 13.32 25.71
C LEU A 47 -1.04 14.33 25.77
N GLU A 48 -0.61 14.84 24.62
CA GLU A 48 0.43 15.87 24.57
C GLU A 48 -0.13 17.23 25.00
N LEU A 49 -1.32 17.60 24.50
CA LEU A 49 -1.95 18.88 24.79
C LEU A 49 -2.46 18.99 26.23
N ASN A 50 -2.92 17.89 26.83
CA ASN A 50 -3.40 17.86 28.21
C ASN A 50 -2.26 17.71 29.23
N GLY A 51 -1.01 17.56 28.76
CA GLY A 51 0.19 17.47 29.59
C GLY A 51 0.49 16.09 30.16
N ALA A 52 -0.34 15.07 29.91
CA ALA A 52 -0.12 13.71 30.41
C ALA A 52 1.12 13.04 29.81
N ALA A 53 1.42 13.32 28.53
CA ALA A 53 2.62 12.82 27.86
C ALA A 53 3.88 13.64 28.20
N ASN A 54 3.75 14.91 28.57
CA ASN A 54 4.85 15.81 28.94
C ASN A 54 6.06 15.74 27.96
N GLY A 55 5.80 15.81 26.66
CA GLY A 55 6.82 15.73 25.61
C GLY A 55 7.30 14.32 25.27
N ALA A 56 6.83 13.27 25.94
CA ALA A 56 7.31 11.90 25.70
C ALA A 56 6.95 11.39 24.30
N ILE A 57 5.80 11.79 23.75
CA ILE A 57 5.35 11.35 22.42
C ILE A 57 6.03 12.20 21.34
N THR A 58 5.96 13.52 21.47
CA THR A 58 6.58 14.43 20.49
C THR A 58 8.11 14.40 20.46
N GLY A 59 8.74 14.10 21.60
CA GLY A 59 10.19 13.94 21.73
C GLY A 59 10.70 12.58 21.22
N ALA A 60 9.83 11.60 20.98
CA ALA A 60 10.22 10.32 20.40
C ALA A 60 10.49 10.46 18.89
N GLY A 61 11.35 9.59 18.37
CA GLY A 61 11.58 9.47 16.93
C GLY A 61 10.29 9.13 16.19
N GLN A 62 10.16 9.55 14.93
CA GLN A 62 8.91 9.38 14.15
C GLN A 62 8.41 7.93 14.10
N SER A 63 9.33 6.95 14.08
CA SER A 63 9.01 5.51 14.12
C SER A 63 8.50 5.02 15.48
N ASP A 64 8.77 5.77 16.54
CA ASP A 64 8.64 5.33 17.92
C ASP A 64 7.43 5.98 18.62
N GLN A 65 6.84 7.02 18.02
CA GLN A 65 5.73 7.78 18.60
C GLN A 65 4.51 6.92 18.97
N LEU A 66 4.23 5.87 18.19
CA LEU A 66 3.16 4.92 18.52
C LEU A 66 3.45 4.17 19.83
N PHE A 67 4.69 3.70 20.00
CA PHE A 67 5.11 2.97 21.19
C PHE A 67 5.23 3.90 22.40
N ALA A 68 5.70 5.13 22.19
CA ALA A 68 5.72 6.17 23.22
C ALA A 68 4.31 6.50 23.71
N MET A 69 3.33 6.63 22.82
CA MET A 69 1.94 6.83 23.20
C MET A 69 1.41 5.65 24.03
N LEU A 70 1.66 4.42 23.60
CA LEU A 70 1.25 3.22 24.35
C LEU A 70 1.87 3.15 25.74
N ALA A 71 3.13 3.57 25.89
CA ALA A 71 3.81 3.63 27.17
C ALA A 71 3.21 4.68 28.12
N VAL A 72 2.59 5.74 27.57
CA VAL A 72 1.89 6.77 28.36
C VAL A 72 0.53 6.26 28.85
N ILE A 73 -0.22 5.52 28.02
CA ILE A 73 -1.60 5.11 28.35
C ILE A 73 -1.73 3.73 29.01
N LEU A 74 -0.73 2.87 28.91
CA LEU A 74 -0.76 1.50 29.44
C LEU A 74 0.27 1.33 30.56
N SER A 75 0.05 0.34 31.43
CA SER A 75 1.09 -0.09 32.37
C SER A 75 2.27 -0.71 31.63
N GLU A 76 3.47 -0.65 32.21
CA GLU A 76 4.72 -1.10 31.56
C GLU A 76 4.61 -2.50 30.94
N ASN A 77 4.06 -3.47 31.69
CA ASN A 77 3.90 -4.85 31.20
C ASN A 77 2.91 -4.94 30.01
N LEU A 78 1.82 -4.17 30.06
CA LEU A 78 0.81 -4.18 28.99
C LEU A 78 1.29 -3.43 27.75
N ALA A 79 2.03 -2.32 27.92
CA ALA A 79 2.69 -1.59 26.84
C ALA A 79 3.71 -2.47 26.12
N TRP A 80 4.51 -3.24 26.87
CA TRP A 80 5.47 -4.20 26.30
C TRP A 80 4.77 -5.30 25.48
N MET A 81 3.72 -5.91 26.03
CA MET A 81 2.95 -6.94 25.32
C MET A 81 2.27 -6.40 24.05
N MET A 82 1.70 -5.20 24.12
CA MET A 82 1.13 -4.52 22.94
C MET A 82 2.19 -4.17 21.91
N SER A 83 3.39 -3.77 22.34
CA SER A 83 4.50 -3.47 21.44
C SER A 83 4.93 -4.71 20.65
N ILE A 84 5.02 -5.87 21.31
CA ILE A 84 5.30 -7.15 20.63
C ILE A 84 4.23 -7.47 19.60
N LEU A 85 2.95 -7.34 19.99
CA LEU A 85 1.83 -7.59 19.07
C LEU A 85 1.91 -6.69 17.83
N ILE A 86 2.18 -5.41 18.02
CA ILE A 86 2.32 -4.44 16.92
C ILE A 86 3.51 -4.79 16.04
N VAL A 87 4.66 -5.15 16.61
CA VAL A 87 5.83 -5.58 15.84
C VAL A 87 5.51 -6.81 14.99
N VAL A 88 4.83 -7.82 15.57
CA VAL A 88 4.38 -9.00 14.83
C VAL A 88 3.44 -8.60 13.69
N LEU A 89 2.46 -7.73 13.95
CA LEU A 89 1.51 -7.27 12.95
C LEU A 89 2.22 -6.52 11.80
N LEU A 90 3.18 -5.64 12.12
CA LEU A 90 3.98 -4.91 11.15
C LEU A 90 4.86 -5.86 10.32
N LEU A 91 5.45 -6.88 10.95
CA LEU A 91 6.23 -7.90 10.25
C LEU A 91 5.37 -8.74 9.31
N THR A 92 4.19 -9.19 9.75
CA THR A 92 3.26 -9.91 8.89
C THR A 92 2.82 -9.05 7.72
N TYR A 93 2.44 -7.78 7.99
CA TYR A 93 2.08 -6.83 6.93
C TYR A 93 3.21 -6.62 5.93
N LEU A 94 4.45 -6.45 6.39
CA LEU A 94 5.63 -6.30 5.55
C LEU A 94 5.86 -7.53 4.66
N VAL A 95 5.83 -8.72 5.25
CA VAL A 95 6.06 -9.99 4.52
C VAL A 95 4.97 -10.22 3.49
N THR A 96 3.69 -10.06 3.85
CA THR A 96 2.57 -10.23 2.91
C THR A 96 2.62 -9.20 1.78
N SER A 97 2.97 -7.94 2.08
CA SER A 97 3.11 -6.89 1.08
C SER A 97 4.28 -7.15 0.12
N ALA A 98 5.40 -7.65 0.65
CA ALA A 98 6.58 -7.98 -0.16
C ALA A 98 6.31 -9.16 -1.10
N ASP A 99 5.72 -10.24 -0.61
CA ASP A 99 5.35 -11.42 -1.42
C ASP A 99 4.44 -11.03 -2.59
N SER A 100 3.41 -10.26 -2.26
CA SER A 100 2.47 -9.66 -3.19
C SER A 100 3.14 -8.76 -4.26
N ALA A 101 4.12 -7.95 -3.87
CA ALA A 101 4.87 -7.11 -4.81
C ALA A 101 5.75 -7.94 -5.76
N VAL A 102 6.42 -8.97 -5.25
CA VAL A 102 7.26 -9.88 -6.03
C VAL A 102 6.45 -10.66 -7.06
N LEU A 103 5.24 -11.11 -6.69
CA LEU A 103 4.31 -11.77 -7.61
C LEU A 103 4.00 -10.86 -8.81
N ILE A 104 3.68 -9.59 -8.57
CA ILE A 104 3.34 -8.65 -9.64
C ILE A 104 4.52 -8.29 -10.52
N ILE A 105 5.72 -8.13 -9.95
CA ILE A 105 6.94 -7.96 -10.75
C ILE A 105 7.14 -9.15 -11.69
N ASN A 106 6.92 -10.37 -11.18
CA ASN A 106 7.00 -11.58 -12.01
C ASN A 106 5.95 -11.58 -13.13
N THR A 107 4.69 -11.28 -12.83
CA THR A 107 3.63 -11.20 -13.83
C THR A 107 3.94 -10.16 -14.92
N ILE A 108 4.49 -8.99 -14.56
CA ILE A 108 4.89 -7.96 -15.52
C ILE A 108 6.07 -8.45 -16.37
N ASN A 109 7.10 -9.02 -15.77
CA ASN A 109 8.29 -9.54 -16.48
C ASN A 109 7.95 -10.72 -17.41
N ALA A 110 6.95 -11.51 -17.05
CA ALA A 110 6.44 -12.63 -17.84
C ALA A 110 5.40 -12.21 -18.89
N ALA A 111 5.20 -10.90 -19.12
CA ALA A 111 4.18 -10.36 -20.03
C ALA A 111 2.75 -10.88 -19.78
N GLY A 112 2.43 -11.23 -18.53
CA GLY A 112 1.14 -11.79 -18.11
C GLY A 112 1.10 -13.32 -17.97
N ASP A 113 2.18 -14.04 -18.25
CA ASP A 113 2.24 -15.50 -18.06
C ASP A 113 2.42 -15.86 -16.57
N GLU A 114 1.48 -16.62 -16.01
CA GLU A 114 1.45 -17.07 -14.61
C GLU A 114 2.17 -18.41 -14.38
N GLY A 115 2.96 -18.88 -15.35
CA GLY A 115 3.61 -20.20 -15.30
C GLY A 115 4.53 -20.46 -14.08
N PRO A 116 4.84 -21.74 -13.77
CA PRO A 116 5.32 -22.19 -12.46
C PRO A 116 6.77 -21.82 -12.10
N LYS A 117 7.42 -20.89 -12.80
CA LYS A 117 8.85 -20.55 -12.62
C LYS A 117 9.12 -19.66 -11.40
N ALA A 118 8.20 -19.62 -10.44
CA ALA A 118 8.15 -18.62 -9.38
C ALA A 118 9.30 -18.72 -8.35
N ARG A 119 9.82 -19.93 -8.04
CA ARG A 119 10.70 -20.11 -6.87
C ARG A 119 12.06 -19.38 -6.96
N PRO A 120 12.86 -19.51 -8.04
CA PRO A 120 14.16 -18.84 -8.12
C PRO A 120 14.03 -17.31 -8.24
N HIS A 121 12.99 -16.86 -8.93
CA HIS A 121 12.71 -15.45 -9.15
C HIS A 121 12.26 -14.75 -7.85
N ILE A 122 11.41 -15.41 -7.04
CA ILE A 122 11.00 -14.89 -5.73
C ILE A 122 12.20 -14.70 -4.81
N LEU A 123 13.09 -15.69 -4.74
CA LEU A 123 14.33 -15.62 -3.96
C LEU A 123 15.23 -14.47 -4.42
N PHE A 124 15.40 -14.30 -5.74
CA PHE A 124 16.20 -13.21 -6.29
C PHE A 124 15.63 -11.83 -5.93
N TRP A 125 14.34 -11.58 -6.17
CA TRP A 125 13.74 -10.27 -5.88
C TRP A 125 13.61 -10.00 -4.39
N GLY A 126 13.35 -11.02 -3.57
CA GLY A 126 13.39 -10.91 -2.12
C GLY A 126 14.77 -10.50 -1.60
N ALA A 127 15.83 -11.16 -2.09
CA ALA A 127 17.20 -10.82 -1.73
C ALA A 127 17.61 -9.42 -2.22
N ALA A 128 17.25 -9.06 -3.45
CA ALA A 128 17.52 -7.72 -4.00
C ALA A 128 16.83 -6.63 -3.18
N LEU A 129 15.56 -6.83 -2.80
CA LEU A 129 14.82 -5.89 -1.96
C LEU A 129 15.46 -5.76 -0.57
N ALA A 130 15.84 -6.87 0.06
CA ALA A 130 16.52 -6.86 1.35
C ALA A 130 17.86 -6.12 1.28
N LEU A 131 18.64 -6.32 0.21
CA LEU A 131 19.92 -5.64 -0.01
C LEU A 131 19.73 -4.14 -0.20
N VAL A 132 18.76 -3.72 -1.02
CA VAL A 132 18.45 -2.29 -1.22
C VAL A 132 18.00 -1.63 0.08
N VAL A 133 17.06 -2.25 0.81
CA VAL A 133 16.58 -1.71 2.09
C VAL A 133 17.72 -1.64 3.12
N GLY A 134 18.47 -2.73 3.29
CA GLY A 134 19.62 -2.77 4.20
C GLY A 134 20.69 -1.73 3.84
N GLY A 135 21.00 -1.60 2.56
CA GLY A 135 21.96 -0.60 2.05
C GLY A 135 21.50 0.84 2.33
N LEU A 136 20.22 1.15 2.12
CA LEU A 136 19.68 2.49 2.40
C LEU A 136 19.66 2.80 3.91
N ILE A 137 19.33 1.81 4.75
CA ILE A 137 19.39 1.96 6.21
C ILE A 137 20.82 2.31 6.65
N VAL A 138 21.83 1.58 6.14
CA VAL A 138 23.23 1.83 6.47
C VAL A 138 23.73 3.18 5.92
N ALA A 139 23.28 3.58 4.73
CA ALA A 139 23.74 4.81 4.09
C ALA A 139 23.18 6.09 4.72
N GLY A 140 21.93 6.08 5.18
CA GLY A 140 21.31 7.30 5.73
C GLY A 140 19.98 7.07 6.44
N GLY A 141 19.72 5.85 6.91
CA GLY A 141 18.54 5.51 7.70
C GLY A 141 17.21 5.79 7.00
N LEU A 142 16.22 6.20 7.80
CA LEU A 142 14.86 6.53 7.33
C LEU A 142 14.87 7.65 6.27
N GLY A 143 15.74 8.64 6.41
CA GLY A 143 15.82 9.76 5.47
C GLY A 143 16.27 9.32 4.07
N ALA A 144 17.23 8.40 3.99
CA ALA A 144 17.67 7.82 2.72
C ALA A 144 16.55 7.01 2.05
N ILE A 145 15.79 6.22 2.82
CA ILE A 145 14.64 5.46 2.31
C ILE A 145 13.56 6.41 1.76
N GLN A 146 13.22 7.47 2.50
CA GLN A 146 12.23 8.46 2.05
C GLN A 146 12.67 9.16 0.77
N THR A 147 13.94 9.54 0.69
CA THR A 147 14.50 10.21 -0.49
C THR A 147 14.48 9.29 -1.72
N ALA A 148 14.92 8.04 -1.56
CA ALA A 148 14.88 7.03 -2.63
C ALA A 148 13.44 6.77 -3.11
N MET A 149 12.47 6.74 -2.19
CA MET A 149 11.05 6.60 -2.52
C MET A 149 10.55 7.76 -3.39
N VAL A 150 10.87 9.01 -3.04
CA VAL A 150 10.48 10.19 -3.82
C VAL A 150 11.11 10.17 -5.21
N ILE A 151 12.42 9.88 -5.29
CA ILE A 151 13.15 9.79 -6.56
C ILE A 151 12.53 8.72 -7.47
N GLY A 152 12.17 7.54 -6.92
CA GLY A 152 11.53 6.47 -7.67
C GLY A 152 10.07 6.77 -8.07
N ALA A 153 9.32 7.46 -7.20
CA ALA A 153 7.92 7.79 -7.44
C ALA A 153 7.74 8.87 -8.53
N LEU A 154 8.67 9.81 -8.63
CA LEU A 154 8.58 10.93 -9.58
C LEU A 154 8.47 10.49 -11.06
N PRO A 155 9.38 9.68 -11.64
CA PRO A 155 9.23 9.22 -13.03
C PRO A 155 7.97 8.36 -13.19
N PHE A 156 7.65 7.55 -12.19
CA PHE A 156 6.46 6.70 -12.21
C PHE A 156 5.15 7.51 -12.22
N SER A 157 5.14 8.70 -11.65
CA SER A 157 3.97 9.60 -11.68
C SER A 157 3.57 10.00 -13.11
N PHE A 158 4.55 10.19 -14.01
CA PHE A 158 4.28 10.44 -15.43
C PHE A 158 3.60 9.24 -16.08
N VAL A 159 4.04 8.02 -15.77
CA VAL A 159 3.40 6.79 -16.24
C VAL A 159 1.96 6.72 -15.76
N MET A 160 1.68 7.05 -14.50
CA MET A 160 0.33 7.09 -13.95
C MET A 160 -0.58 8.10 -14.67
N VAL A 161 -0.05 9.28 -15.03
CA VAL A 161 -0.80 10.28 -15.82
C VAL A 161 -1.12 9.74 -17.21
N LEU A 162 -0.15 9.13 -17.89
CA LEU A 162 -0.36 8.51 -19.20
C LEU A 162 -1.38 7.36 -19.15
N MET A 163 -1.34 6.55 -18.09
CA MET A 163 -2.35 5.51 -17.83
C MET A 163 -3.74 6.11 -17.63
N GLY A 164 -3.85 7.23 -16.92
CA GLY A 164 -5.11 7.97 -16.77
C GLY A 164 -5.67 8.48 -18.10
N ILE A 165 -4.81 9.08 -18.94
CA ILE A 165 -5.19 9.52 -20.29
C ILE A 165 -5.63 8.32 -21.14
N ALA A 166 -4.88 7.21 -21.09
CA ALA A 166 -5.19 5.99 -21.83
C ALA A 166 -6.56 5.40 -21.41
N LEU A 167 -6.86 5.39 -20.10
CA LEU A 167 -8.14 4.93 -19.57
C LEU A 167 -9.31 5.80 -20.07
N VAL A 168 -9.19 7.13 -20.00
CA VAL A 168 -10.22 8.04 -20.51
C VAL A 168 -10.45 7.82 -22.01
N LYS A 169 -9.38 7.68 -22.79
CA LYS A 169 -9.47 7.38 -24.22
C LYS A 169 -10.16 6.04 -24.49
N ALA A 170 -9.87 5.02 -23.69
CA ALA A 170 -10.51 3.71 -23.79
C ALA A 170 -12.02 3.79 -23.52
N ILE A 171 -12.42 4.46 -22.42
CA ILE A 171 -13.84 4.65 -22.06
C ILE A 171 -14.61 5.39 -23.16
N ILE A 172 -14.04 6.46 -23.71
CA ILE A 172 -14.68 7.22 -24.81
C ILE A 172 -14.86 6.33 -26.05
N ARG A 173 -13.83 5.55 -26.39
CA ARG A 173 -13.87 4.63 -27.54
C ARG A 173 -14.91 3.53 -27.35
N ASP A 174 -15.03 2.98 -26.15
CA ASP A 174 -16.03 1.97 -25.84
C ASP A 174 -17.44 2.55 -25.86
N GLY A 175 -17.64 3.78 -25.39
CA GLY A 175 -18.92 4.48 -25.55
C GLY A 175 -19.30 4.74 -27.01
N HIS A 176 -18.33 4.99 -27.90
CA HIS A 176 -18.59 5.07 -29.34
C HIS A 176 -18.93 3.70 -29.96
N ARG A 177 -18.28 2.62 -29.52
CA ARG A 177 -18.58 1.26 -29.98
C ARG A 177 -19.99 0.83 -29.60
N GLU A 178 -20.37 1.08 -28.35
CA GLU A 178 -21.70 0.76 -27.83
C GLU A 178 -22.81 1.50 -28.59
N LYS A 179 -22.62 2.80 -28.88
CA LYS A 179 -23.54 3.58 -29.73
C LYS A 179 -23.71 3.01 -31.15
N ASN A 180 -22.69 2.34 -31.67
CA ASN A 180 -22.69 1.70 -32.99
C ASN A 180 -23.15 0.23 -32.94
N GLY A 181 -23.64 -0.25 -31.80
CA GLY A 181 -24.08 -1.64 -31.63
C GLY A 181 -22.94 -2.67 -31.57
N ILE A 182 -21.69 -2.22 -31.39
CA ILE A 182 -20.52 -3.10 -31.27
C ILE A 182 -20.32 -3.42 -29.79
N GLN A 183 -20.30 -4.72 -29.48
CA GLN A 183 -20.08 -5.20 -28.11
C GLN A 183 -18.70 -4.75 -27.62
N SER A 184 -18.67 -3.99 -26.53
CA SER A 184 -17.44 -3.45 -25.90
C SER A 184 -16.89 -4.36 -24.80
N THR A 185 -17.68 -5.33 -24.35
CA THR A 185 -17.31 -6.29 -23.29
C THR A 185 -17.41 -7.72 -23.82
N ILE A 186 -16.42 -8.56 -23.51
CA ILE A 186 -16.53 -10.01 -23.72
C ILE A 186 -17.43 -10.54 -22.60
N ALA A 187 -18.66 -10.96 -22.94
CA ALA A 187 -19.46 -11.79 -22.04
C ALA A 187 -18.90 -13.21 -22.13
N GLU A 188 -18.20 -13.68 -21.09
CA GLU A 188 -17.83 -15.09 -21.00
C GLU A 188 -19.04 -15.93 -20.57
N PRO A 189 -19.13 -17.20 -21.01
CA PRO A 189 -20.21 -18.11 -20.63
C PRO A 189 -20.30 -18.23 -19.11
N ALA A 190 -21.52 -18.34 -18.59
CA ALA A 190 -21.73 -18.71 -17.20
C ALA A 190 -21.03 -20.06 -16.93
N GLU A 191 -20.03 -20.06 -16.05
CA GLU A 191 -19.52 -21.29 -15.42
C GLU A 191 -20.58 -21.90 -14.49
#